data_AF-A0A8B6H3B4-F1
#
_entry.id   AF-A0A8B6H3B4-F1
#
_cell.length_a   1.000
_cell.length_b   1.000
_cell.length_c   1.000
_cell.angle_alpha   90.00
_cell.angle_beta   90.00
_cell.angle_gamma   90.00
#
_symmetry.space_group_name_H-M   'P 1'
#
loop_
_entity.id
_entity.type
_entity.pdbx_description
1 polymer ?
#
loop_
_entity_poly.entity_id
_entity_poly.type
_entity_poly.pdbx_seq_one_letter_code
_entity_poly.pdbx_strand_id
1 'polypeptide(L)'
;MCFPLLGCLVDVLPYICVVTVPVYGSFCGIDLILRVSILFYAYALITQYGPNFLSYILPYLNLSLLVLTLIYLPINLVPYPLVWLYDKILWVTEPALMIAEIVLALNFVMHCSQRVIEKMEEDDSNLWKILTIGFSSLCYALTASASWDIYLEGTKGQMLLLFVVLILCLTMHNMMWMSQEGFLCDVAFSTLCSISVLYAMKEETSLINHPLRTPDTWLQYDSRKSLYSIGFYILNSTMDNAGLALEFLMKFLRPFFLVTLGVRLYSILYIIEKVYDKFVHDDEDILEEFDEEKLSQLYRSPLTIKLSVIFMFTQMTVNLFYETRGISTVSAWPFTYISDYYPKDIVFSRVIQIIVVNIFYIWRLYYSDDWTWSEWFSSSL
;
A
#
# COMPACT_ATOMS: atom_id res chain seq x y z
N MET A 1 21.36 -22.95 -24.53
CA MET A 1 21.80 -22.19 -23.34
C MET A 1 21.00 -20.90 -23.07
N CYS A 2 20.04 -20.50 -23.92
CA CYS A 2 19.22 -19.28 -23.73
C CYS A 2 17.87 -19.50 -23.00
N PHE A 3 17.49 -20.75 -22.72
CA PHE A 3 16.22 -21.12 -22.09
C PHE A 3 15.99 -20.56 -20.67
N PRO A 4 16.97 -20.52 -19.75
CA PRO A 4 16.72 -19.99 -18.41
C PRO A 4 16.54 -18.46 -18.40
N LEU A 5 17.21 -17.76 -19.33
CA LEU A 5 17.07 -16.31 -19.52
C LEU A 5 15.69 -15.93 -20.04
N LEU A 6 15.14 -16.71 -20.99
CA LEU A 6 13.80 -16.49 -21.53
C LEU A 6 12.72 -16.75 -20.48
N GLY A 7 12.87 -17.79 -19.65
CA GLY A 7 11.96 -18.08 -18.54
C GLY A 7 11.91 -16.93 -17.52
N CYS A 8 13.08 -16.43 -17.10
CA CYS A 8 13.18 -15.27 -16.22
C CYS A 8 12.52 -14.02 -16.84
N LEU A 9 12.72 -13.78 -18.14
CA LEU A 9 12.11 -12.65 -18.84
C LEU A 9 10.58 -12.77 -18.88
N VAL A 10 10.05 -13.97 -19.16
CA VAL A 10 8.60 -14.26 -19.16
C VAL A 10 7.99 -14.06 -17.77
N ASP A 11 8.70 -14.40 -16.70
CA ASP A 11 8.22 -14.20 -15.33
C ASP A 11 8.26 -12.74 -14.88
N VAL A 12 9.22 -11.95 -15.39
CA VAL A 12 9.36 -10.52 -15.07
C VAL A 12 8.42 -9.65 -15.91
N LEU A 13 8.09 -10.07 -17.14
CA LEU A 13 7.33 -9.29 -18.11
C LEU A 13 5.95 -8.79 -17.58
N PRO A 14 5.14 -9.60 -16.86
CA PRO A 14 3.88 -9.13 -16.26
C PRO A 14 4.09 -7.97 -15.29
N TYR A 15 5.18 -7.97 -14.50
CA TYR A 15 5.49 -6.89 -13.58
C TYR A 15 5.85 -5.60 -14.33
N ILE A 16 6.62 -5.71 -15.42
CA ILE A 16 6.91 -4.57 -16.30
C ILE A 16 5.61 -4.01 -16.87
N CYS A 17 4.69 -4.87 -17.31
CA CYS A 17 3.39 -4.43 -17.82
C CYS A 17 2.56 -3.72 -16.75
N VAL A 18 2.55 -4.19 -15.50
CA VAL A 18 1.87 -3.51 -14.39
C VAL A 18 2.45 -2.11 -14.14
N VAL A 19 3.78 -1.94 -14.22
CA VAL A 19 4.44 -0.63 -14.08
C VAL A 19 4.07 0.34 -15.21
N THR A 20 3.64 -0.16 -16.38
CA THR A 20 3.16 0.70 -17.46
C THR A 20 1.71 1.18 -17.27
N VAL A 21 0.94 0.58 -16.37
CA VAL A 21 -0.49 0.90 -16.15
C VAL A 21 -0.72 2.38 -15.76
N PRO A 22 0.08 3.02 -14.88
CA PRO A 22 -0.04 4.45 -14.61
C PRO A 22 0.14 5.33 -15.86
N VAL A 23 0.99 4.91 -16.80
CA VAL A 23 1.18 5.60 -18.09
C VAL A 23 -0.10 5.51 -18.92
N TYR A 24 -0.70 4.33 -19.04
CA TYR A 24 -1.98 4.20 -19.75
C TYR A 24 -3.11 4.97 -19.06
N GLY A 25 -3.13 4.95 -17.73
CA GLY A 25 -4.07 5.70 -16.91
C GLY A 25 -3.98 7.21 -17.11
N SER A 26 -2.77 7.78 -17.22
CA SER A 26 -2.62 9.24 -17.34
C SER A 26 -3.19 9.80 -18.63
N PHE A 27 -3.34 8.98 -19.68
CA PHE A 27 -3.95 9.38 -20.95
C PHE A 27 -5.43 9.02 -21.09
N CYS A 28 -5.87 7.90 -20.50
CA CYS A 28 -7.21 7.34 -20.73
C CYS A 28 -8.09 7.24 -19.47
N GLY A 29 -7.56 7.56 -18.29
CA GLY A 29 -8.30 7.62 -17.04
C GLY A 29 -8.41 6.29 -16.27
N ILE A 30 -9.19 6.35 -15.20
CA ILE A 30 -9.31 5.31 -14.16
C ILE A 30 -10.01 4.04 -14.67
N ASP A 31 -11.03 4.17 -15.53
CA ASP A 31 -11.78 3.02 -16.06
C ASP A 31 -10.87 2.05 -16.84
N LEU A 32 -9.90 2.59 -17.58
CA LEU A 32 -8.90 1.77 -18.27
C LEU A 32 -8.03 0.99 -17.27
N ILE A 33 -7.52 1.67 -16.24
CA ILE A 33 -6.66 1.05 -15.22
C ILE A 33 -7.35 -0.16 -14.59
N LEU A 34 -8.62 -0.01 -14.18
CA LEU A 34 -9.39 -1.06 -13.53
C LEU A 34 -9.64 -2.25 -14.47
N ARG A 35 -10.00 -1.99 -15.73
CA ARG A 35 -10.23 -3.06 -16.71
C ARG A 35 -8.94 -3.83 -17.00
N VAL A 36 -7.83 -3.12 -17.14
CA VAL A 36 -6.52 -3.72 -17.40
C VAL A 36 -6.06 -4.56 -16.21
N SER A 37 -6.27 -4.11 -14.97
CA SER A 37 -5.92 -4.91 -13.80
C SER A 37 -6.73 -6.20 -13.73
N ILE A 38 -8.03 -6.16 -14.01
CA ILE A 38 -8.90 -7.35 -14.07
C ILE A 38 -8.42 -8.35 -15.14
N LEU A 39 -7.98 -7.85 -16.29
CA LEU A 39 -7.37 -8.70 -17.31
C LEU A 39 -6.06 -9.33 -16.84
N PHE A 40 -5.22 -8.59 -16.10
CA PHE A 40 -4.02 -9.15 -15.49
C PHE A 40 -4.31 -10.17 -14.38
N TYR A 41 -5.39 -9.99 -13.62
CA TYR A 41 -5.89 -11.00 -12.68
C TYR A 41 -6.28 -12.29 -13.38
N ALA A 42 -7.09 -12.18 -14.44
CA ALA A 42 -7.51 -13.33 -15.23
C ALA A 42 -6.29 -14.05 -15.85
N TYR A 43 -5.34 -13.28 -16.39
CA TYR A 43 -4.07 -13.80 -16.88
C TYR A 43 -3.32 -14.57 -15.77
N ALA A 44 -3.09 -13.96 -14.61
CA ALA A 44 -2.36 -14.59 -13.51
C ALA A 44 -3.01 -15.92 -13.08
N LEU A 45 -4.33 -15.95 -12.95
CA LEU A 45 -5.07 -17.17 -12.58
C LEU A 45 -4.97 -18.26 -13.67
N ILE A 46 -5.16 -17.91 -14.95
CA ILE A 46 -5.06 -18.87 -16.05
C ILE A 46 -3.64 -19.46 -16.13
N THR A 47 -2.61 -18.64 -15.94
CA THR A 47 -1.22 -19.12 -15.97
C THR A 47 -0.89 -20.07 -14.81
N GLN A 48 -1.50 -19.88 -13.63
CA GLN A 48 -1.23 -20.72 -12.47
C GLN A 48 -2.00 -22.04 -12.50
N TYR A 49 -3.27 -22.02 -12.92
CA TYR A 49 -4.11 -23.24 -13.00
C TYR A 49 -3.97 -23.98 -14.34
N GLY A 50 -2.98 -23.60 -15.16
CA GLY A 50 -2.64 -24.31 -16.38
C GLY A 50 -2.19 -25.75 -16.09
N PRO A 51 -2.46 -26.72 -16.99
CA PRO A 51 -2.10 -28.12 -16.75
C PRO A 51 -0.58 -28.31 -16.56
N ASN A 52 -0.17 -28.91 -15.44
CA ASN A 52 1.24 -29.14 -15.09
C ASN A 52 2.02 -30.01 -16.09
N PHE A 53 1.34 -30.81 -16.92
CA PHE A 53 1.99 -31.63 -17.96
C PHE A 53 2.58 -30.80 -19.12
N LEU A 54 2.30 -29.49 -19.17
CA LEU A 54 2.81 -28.55 -20.17
C LEU A 54 4.01 -27.72 -19.69
N SER A 55 4.70 -28.09 -18.61
CA SER A 55 5.78 -27.30 -18.00
C SER A 55 6.85 -26.77 -18.98
N TYR A 56 7.14 -27.50 -20.06
CA TYR A 56 8.08 -27.07 -21.11
C TYR A 56 7.49 -26.02 -22.09
N ILE A 57 6.17 -26.05 -22.32
CA ILE A 57 5.43 -25.14 -23.22
C ILE A 57 4.87 -23.93 -22.44
N LEU A 58 4.70 -24.07 -21.13
CA LEU A 58 4.15 -23.06 -20.22
C LEU A 58 4.74 -21.65 -20.40
N PRO A 59 6.07 -21.42 -20.50
CA PRO A 59 6.59 -20.06 -20.69
C PRO A 59 6.18 -19.45 -22.03
N TYR A 60 6.08 -20.25 -23.10
CA TYR A 60 5.61 -19.79 -24.41
C TYR A 60 4.10 -19.55 -24.41
N LEU A 61 3.34 -20.36 -23.69
CA LEU A 61 1.90 -20.20 -23.54
C LEU A 61 1.57 -18.97 -22.69
N ASN A 62 2.34 -18.70 -21.63
CA ASN A 62 2.24 -17.48 -20.81
C ASN A 62 2.58 -16.24 -21.64
N LEU A 63 3.67 -16.27 -22.42
CA LEU A 63 4.01 -15.16 -23.31
C LEU A 63 2.94 -14.96 -24.39
N SER A 64 2.42 -16.04 -24.97
CA SER A 64 1.33 -15.98 -25.95
C SER A 64 0.03 -15.43 -25.35
N LEU A 65 -0.35 -15.84 -24.14
CA LEU A 65 -1.50 -15.31 -23.41
C LEU A 65 -1.33 -13.84 -23.08
N LEU A 66 -0.14 -13.42 -22.65
CA LEU A 66 0.16 -12.02 -22.36
C LEU A 66 0.04 -11.18 -23.64
N VAL A 67 0.67 -11.63 -24.73
CA VAL A 67 0.58 -10.98 -26.04
C VAL A 67 -0.86 -10.93 -26.53
N LEU A 68 -1.63 -12.00 -26.33
CA LEU A 68 -3.05 -12.04 -26.69
C LEU A 68 -3.87 -11.02 -25.90
N THR A 69 -3.61 -10.94 -24.59
CA THR A 69 -4.27 -9.99 -23.69
C THR A 69 -3.93 -8.53 -24.06
N LEU A 70 -2.67 -8.25 -24.42
CA LEU A 70 -2.21 -6.90 -24.76
C LEU A 70 -2.61 -6.45 -26.18
N ILE A 71 -2.53 -7.35 -27.17
CA ILE A 71 -2.68 -6.98 -28.60
C ILE A 71 -4.11 -7.17 -29.09
N TYR A 72 -4.78 -8.25 -28.69
CA TYR A 72 -6.02 -8.69 -29.35
C TYR A 72 -7.27 -8.51 -28.49
N LEU A 73 -7.13 -8.53 -27.16
CA LEU A 73 -8.30 -8.48 -26.29
C LEU A 73 -8.83 -7.03 -26.17
N PRO A 74 -10.09 -6.78 -26.56
CA PRO A 74 -10.69 -5.47 -26.36
C PRO A 74 -10.94 -5.25 -24.87
N ILE A 75 -10.65 -4.04 -24.40
CA ILE A 75 -10.81 -3.65 -23.00
C ILE A 75 -12.29 -3.67 -22.55
N ASN A 76 -13.21 -3.54 -23.50
CA ASN A 76 -14.66 -3.68 -23.27
C ASN A 76 -15.12 -5.11 -22.94
N LEU A 77 -14.24 -6.14 -23.01
CA LEU A 77 -14.60 -7.50 -22.61
C LEU A 77 -15.00 -7.57 -21.13
N VAL A 78 -14.43 -6.71 -20.30
CA VAL A 78 -14.75 -6.62 -18.88
C VAL A 78 -16.11 -5.90 -18.72
N PRO A 79 -17.15 -6.55 -18.16
CA PRO A 79 -18.45 -5.93 -18.04
C PRO A 79 -18.43 -4.82 -16.98
N TYR A 80 -19.15 -3.71 -17.24
CA TYR A 80 -19.19 -2.56 -16.33
C TYR A 80 -19.55 -2.90 -14.87
N PRO A 81 -20.51 -3.80 -14.57
CA PRO A 81 -20.79 -4.18 -13.18
C PRO A 81 -19.59 -4.75 -12.42
N LEU A 82 -18.70 -5.47 -13.11
CA LEU A 82 -17.50 -6.04 -12.49
C LEU A 82 -16.45 -4.96 -12.23
N VAL A 83 -16.27 -4.02 -13.16
CA VAL A 83 -15.42 -2.83 -12.96
C VAL A 83 -15.93 -1.99 -11.79
N TRP A 84 -17.24 -1.77 -11.72
CA TRP A 84 -17.87 -1.02 -10.64
C TRP A 84 -17.69 -1.70 -9.29
N LEU A 85 -17.92 -3.01 -9.20
CA LEU A 85 -17.74 -3.76 -7.95
C LEU A 85 -16.27 -3.71 -7.51
N TYR A 86 -15.33 -3.88 -8.45
CA TYR A 86 -13.91 -3.85 -8.16
C TYR A 86 -13.45 -2.46 -7.68
N ASP A 87 -13.92 -1.37 -8.31
CA ASP A 87 -13.72 -0.01 -7.81
C ASP A 87 -14.19 0.12 -6.35
N LYS A 88 -15.39 -0.37 -6.02
CA LYS A 88 -15.90 -0.31 -4.64
C LYS A 88 -15.10 -1.13 -3.64
N ILE A 89 -14.60 -2.29 -4.04
CA ILE A 89 -13.70 -3.07 -3.20
C ILE A 89 -12.43 -2.26 -2.90
N LEU A 90 -11.81 -1.64 -3.90
CA LEU A 90 -10.61 -0.83 -3.70
C LEU A 90 -10.82 0.31 -2.69
N TRP A 91 -11.96 1.03 -2.82
CA TRP A 91 -12.32 2.10 -1.89
C TRP A 91 -12.51 1.61 -0.45
N VAL A 92 -13.13 0.45 -0.25
CA VAL A 92 -13.36 -0.12 1.08
C VAL A 92 -12.07 -0.67 1.68
N THR A 93 -11.20 -1.27 0.86
CA THR A 93 -9.92 -1.83 1.33
C THR A 93 -8.88 -0.77 1.70
N GLU A 94 -8.98 0.44 1.14
CA GLU A 94 -8.01 1.50 1.38
C GLU A 94 -7.83 1.87 2.86
N PRO A 95 -8.87 2.27 3.61
CA PRO A 95 -8.72 2.62 5.02
C PRO A 95 -8.22 1.44 5.85
N ALA A 96 -8.64 0.21 5.53
CA ALA A 96 -8.22 -0.99 6.24
C ALA A 96 -6.71 -1.24 6.07
N LEU A 97 -6.21 -1.12 4.84
CA LEU A 97 -4.78 -1.29 4.58
C LEU A 97 -3.95 -0.16 5.16
N MET A 98 -4.40 1.10 5.06
CA MET A 98 -3.73 2.23 5.72
C MET A 98 -3.54 1.98 7.23
N ILE A 99 -4.57 1.47 7.90
CA ILE A 99 -4.48 1.12 9.32
C ILE A 99 -3.47 -0.02 9.53
N ALA A 100 -3.55 -1.09 8.74
CA ALA A 100 -2.64 -2.22 8.84
C ALA A 100 -1.18 -1.82 8.61
N GLU A 101 -0.90 -0.95 7.64
CA GLU A 101 0.45 -0.45 7.35
C GLU A 101 1.11 0.18 8.57
N ILE A 102 0.38 1.02 9.30
CA ILE A 102 0.95 1.70 10.46
C ILE A 102 1.07 0.78 11.66
N VAL A 103 0.08 -0.08 11.89
CA VAL A 103 0.18 -1.10 12.95
C VAL A 103 1.40 -2.00 12.69
N LEU A 104 1.65 -2.39 11.44
CA LEU A 104 2.82 -3.19 11.08
C LEU A 104 4.12 -2.43 11.20
N ALA A 105 4.16 -1.16 10.79
CA ALA A 105 5.35 -0.32 10.98
C ALA A 105 5.70 -0.15 12.47
N LEU A 106 4.69 0.08 13.32
CA LEU A 106 4.87 0.14 14.78
C LEU A 106 5.39 -1.19 15.32
N ASN A 107 4.73 -2.30 14.97
CA ASN A 107 5.15 -3.63 15.39
C ASN A 107 6.59 -3.95 14.98
N PHE A 108 6.97 -3.61 13.75
CA PHE A 108 8.32 -3.79 13.26
C PHE A 108 9.34 -3.03 14.11
N VAL A 109 9.08 -1.75 14.39
CA VAL A 109 10.00 -0.93 15.20
C VAL A 109 10.08 -1.44 16.64
N MET A 110 8.96 -1.84 17.23
CA MET A 110 8.94 -2.42 18.58
C MET A 110 9.70 -3.76 18.64
N HIS A 111 9.63 -4.58 17.59
CA HIS A 111 10.42 -5.81 17.51
C HIS A 111 11.92 -5.52 17.40
N CYS A 112 12.28 -4.58 16.52
CA CYS A 112 13.65 -4.15 16.36
C CYS A 112 14.21 -3.52 17.64
N SER A 113 13.41 -2.74 18.37
CA SER A 113 13.84 -2.11 19.62
C SER A 113 14.13 -3.17 20.68
N GLN A 114 13.23 -4.15 20.88
CA GLN A 114 13.45 -5.27 21.80
C GLN A 114 14.75 -6.02 21.50
N ARG A 115 15.01 -6.37 20.24
CA ARG A 115 16.26 -7.02 19.85
C ARG A 115 17.52 -6.19 20.10
N VAL A 116 17.42 -4.87 19.90
CA VAL A 116 18.55 -3.97 20.18
C VAL A 116 18.83 -3.93 21.68
N ILE A 117 17.82 -4.07 22.51
CA ILE A 117 17.95 -4.08 23.98
C ILE A 117 18.54 -5.39 24.48
N GLU A 118 18.05 -6.52 23.98
CA GLU A 118 18.65 -7.84 24.27
C GLU A 118 20.17 -7.81 23.97
N LYS A 119 20.55 -7.29 22.79
CA LYS A 119 21.96 -7.11 22.43
C LYS A 119 22.69 -6.07 23.28
N MET A 120 22.00 -5.05 23.78
CA MET A 120 22.60 -4.05 24.67
C MET A 120 22.91 -4.65 26.04
N GLU A 121 22.07 -5.55 26.55
CA GLU A 121 22.27 -6.28 27.80
C GLU A 121 23.38 -7.35 27.66
N GLU A 122 23.46 -8.01 26.51
CA GLU A 122 24.48 -9.03 26.23
C GLU A 122 25.88 -8.46 25.97
N ASP A 123 26.02 -7.47 25.08
CA ASP A 123 27.33 -6.97 24.62
C ASP A 123 27.89 -5.81 25.48
N ASP A 124 27.08 -5.20 26.36
CA ASP A 124 27.34 -3.93 27.07
C ASP A 124 28.01 -2.84 26.21
N SER A 125 27.76 -2.88 24.90
CA SER A 125 28.39 -2.01 23.92
C SER A 125 27.70 -0.66 23.87
N ASN A 126 28.48 0.41 24.01
CA ASN A 126 28.00 1.79 23.90
C ASN A 126 27.40 2.11 22.52
N LEU A 127 27.67 1.31 21.49
CA LEU A 127 27.14 1.53 20.14
C LEU A 127 25.62 1.39 20.08
N TRP A 128 25.04 0.37 20.74
CA TRP A 128 23.59 0.15 20.75
C TRP A 128 22.84 1.28 21.48
N LYS A 129 23.43 1.82 22.55
CA LYS A 129 22.92 3.01 23.27
C LYS A 129 22.92 4.25 22.36
N ILE A 130 24.02 4.49 21.64
CA ILE A 130 24.13 5.63 20.71
C ILE A 130 23.13 5.49 19.55
N LEU A 131 22.97 4.28 18.99
CA LEU A 131 22.00 4.04 17.91
C LEU A 131 20.55 4.30 18.36
N THR A 132 20.19 3.84 19.56
CA THR A 132 18.86 4.04 20.16
C THR A 132 18.58 5.53 20.39
N ILE A 133 19.53 6.26 20.98
CA ILE A 133 19.40 7.71 21.21
C ILE A 133 19.38 8.48 19.87
N GLY A 134 20.22 8.08 18.91
CA GLY A 134 20.26 8.69 17.58
C GLY A 134 18.95 8.52 16.82
N PHE A 135 18.39 7.32 16.83
CA PHE A 135 17.11 7.02 16.17
C PHE A 135 15.95 7.77 16.81
N SER A 136 15.83 7.74 18.13
CA SER A 136 14.76 8.47 18.85
C SER A 136 14.86 9.98 18.65
N SER A 137 16.08 10.55 18.72
CA SER A 137 16.32 11.97 18.43
C SER A 137 15.92 12.35 17.01
N LEU A 138 16.28 11.53 16.01
CA LEU A 138 15.89 11.75 14.62
C LEU A 138 14.36 11.74 14.46
N CYS A 139 13.67 10.79 15.11
CA CYS A 139 12.21 10.71 15.06
C CYS A 139 11.56 11.97 15.63
N TYR A 140 12.01 12.45 16.79
CA TYR A 140 11.49 13.70 17.36
C TYR A 140 11.83 14.93 16.52
N ALA A 141 13.02 14.99 15.92
CA ALA A 141 13.39 16.09 15.02
C ALA A 141 12.50 16.13 13.77
N LEU A 142 12.23 14.99 13.15
CA LEU A 142 11.31 14.88 12.01
C LEU A 142 9.87 15.22 12.43
N THR A 143 9.44 14.77 13.61
CA THR A 143 8.14 15.10 14.19
C THR A 143 7.98 16.61 14.37
N ALA A 144 9.00 17.29 14.90
CA ALA A 144 9.01 18.73 15.08
C ALA A 144 8.99 19.48 13.73
N SER A 145 9.79 19.03 12.76
CA SER A 145 9.80 19.61 11.41
C SER A 145 8.44 19.49 10.72
N ALA A 146 7.85 18.30 10.70
CA ALA A 146 6.55 18.08 10.08
C ALA A 146 5.43 18.87 10.81
N SER A 147 5.49 18.95 12.14
CA SER A 147 4.54 19.77 12.92
C SER A 147 4.65 21.26 12.59
N TRP A 148 5.88 21.76 12.40
CA TRP A 148 6.12 23.15 12.02
C TRP A 148 5.56 23.47 10.64
N ASP A 149 5.74 22.58 9.66
CA ASP A 149 5.21 22.74 8.31
C ASP A 149 3.67 22.69 8.29
N ILE A 150 3.04 21.88 9.16
CA ILE A 150 1.58 21.88 9.32
C ILE A 150 1.10 23.17 9.98
N TYR A 151 1.85 23.71 10.93
CA TYR A 151 1.49 24.97 11.59
C TYR A 151 1.53 26.18 10.64
N LEU A 152 2.52 26.23 9.73
CA LEU A 152 2.66 27.36 8.81
C LEU A 152 1.66 27.33 7.64
N GLU A 153 1.41 26.15 7.07
CA GLU A 153 0.67 26.02 5.81
C GLU A 153 -0.67 25.28 5.95
N GLY A 154 -0.95 24.69 7.12
CA GLY A 154 -2.16 23.92 7.35
C GLY A 154 -3.42 24.77 7.44
N THR A 155 -4.56 24.15 7.15
CA THR A 155 -5.87 24.78 7.38
C THR A 155 -6.16 24.93 8.87
N LYS A 156 -7.15 25.76 9.24
CA LYS A 156 -7.56 25.94 10.65
C LYS A 156 -7.97 24.61 11.31
N GLY A 157 -8.62 23.72 10.56
CA GLY A 157 -8.99 22.39 11.05
C GLY A 157 -7.78 21.50 11.30
N GLN A 158 -6.80 21.51 10.39
CA GLN A 158 -5.56 20.74 10.53
C GLN A 158 -4.69 21.26 11.69
N MET A 159 -4.64 22.58 11.92
CA MET A 159 -3.95 23.16 13.08
C MET A 159 -4.60 22.75 14.41
N LEU A 160 -5.93 22.72 14.47
CA LEU A 160 -6.63 22.24 15.67
C LEU A 160 -6.34 20.75 15.91
N LEU A 161 -6.37 19.94 14.85
CA LEU A 161 -6.04 18.52 14.94
C LEU A 161 -4.58 18.31 15.36
N LEU A 162 -3.64 19.12 14.86
CA LEU A 162 -2.24 19.11 15.30
C LEU A 162 -2.13 19.32 16.81
N PHE A 163 -2.85 20.30 17.36
CA PHE A 163 -2.84 20.54 18.80
C PHE A 163 -3.36 19.33 19.59
N VAL A 164 -4.43 18.68 19.13
CA VAL A 164 -4.95 17.44 19.73
C VAL A 164 -3.92 16.31 19.65
N VAL A 165 -3.29 16.12 18.49
CA VAL A 165 -2.26 15.08 18.31
C VAL A 165 -1.05 15.34 19.19
N LEU A 166 -0.61 16.59 19.36
CA LEU A 166 0.48 16.94 20.27
C LEU A 166 0.14 16.61 21.73
N ILE A 167 -1.10 16.87 22.17
CA ILE A 167 -1.58 16.44 23.49
C ILE A 167 -1.50 14.91 23.60
N LEU A 168 -1.97 14.17 22.59
CA LEU A 168 -1.90 12.70 22.57
C LEU A 168 -0.44 12.21 22.65
N CYS A 169 0.47 12.79 21.86
CA CYS A 169 1.90 12.47 21.90
C CYS A 169 2.50 12.72 23.30
N LEU A 170 2.15 13.83 23.95
CA LEU A 170 2.58 14.10 25.33
C LEU A 170 2.01 13.06 26.31
N THR A 171 0.75 12.66 26.15
CA THR A 171 0.16 11.61 27.00
C THR A 171 0.85 10.26 26.80
N MET A 172 1.16 9.86 25.57
CA MET A 172 1.90 8.62 25.29
C MET A 172 3.30 8.65 25.90
N HIS A 173 4.00 9.79 25.79
CA HIS A 173 5.32 9.95 26.40
C HIS A 173 5.26 9.82 27.93
N ASN A 174 4.27 10.44 28.57
CA ASN A 174 4.06 10.32 30.01
C ASN A 174 3.67 8.89 30.43
N MET A 175 2.84 8.20 29.65
CA MET A 175 2.47 6.81 29.90
C MET A 175 3.68 5.88 29.84
N MET A 176 4.57 6.07 28.86
CA MET A 176 5.82 5.33 28.78
C MET A 176 6.66 5.51 30.05
N TRP A 177 6.85 6.74 30.53
CA TRP A 177 7.57 6.99 31.78
C TRP A 177 6.93 6.33 33.00
N MET A 178 5.60 6.29 33.07
CA MET A 178 4.88 5.63 34.16
C MET A 178 4.98 4.11 34.11
N SER A 179 5.01 3.53 32.91
CA SER A 179 5.08 2.07 32.73
C SER A 179 6.43 1.46 33.12
N GLN A 180 7.51 2.24 33.13
CA GLN A 180 8.91 1.78 33.30
C GLN A 180 9.39 0.71 32.28
N GLU A 181 8.49 0.13 31.49
CA GLU A 181 8.75 -0.86 30.44
C GLU A 181 8.84 -0.25 29.05
N GLY A 182 8.31 0.96 28.84
CA GLY A 182 8.27 1.57 27.52
C GLY A 182 9.64 2.12 27.08
N PHE A 183 10.06 1.76 25.87
CA PHE A 183 11.31 2.23 25.29
C PHE A 183 11.16 3.59 24.60
N LEU A 184 12.18 4.44 24.76
CA LEU A 184 12.18 5.80 24.20
C LEU A 184 12.02 5.81 22.68
N CYS A 185 12.60 4.83 21.99
CA CYS A 185 12.50 4.67 20.53
C CYS A 185 11.07 4.41 20.06
N ASP A 186 10.32 3.58 20.78
CA ASP A 186 8.97 3.18 20.37
C ASP A 186 8.01 4.34 20.49
N VAL A 187 8.09 5.11 21.57
CA VAL A 187 7.32 6.35 21.72
C VAL A 187 7.71 7.34 20.63
N ALA A 188 9.00 7.57 20.42
CA ALA A 188 9.47 8.54 19.44
C ALA A 188 8.95 8.21 18.04
N PHE A 189 8.99 6.93 17.66
CA PHE A 189 8.45 6.46 16.40
C PHE A 189 6.91 6.54 16.35
N SER A 190 6.20 6.20 17.42
CA SER A 190 4.73 6.34 17.49
C SER A 190 4.27 7.81 17.35
N THR A 191 5.00 8.75 17.96
CA THR A 191 4.75 10.18 17.78
C THR A 191 5.03 10.64 16.34
N LEU A 192 6.10 10.14 15.73
CA LEU A 192 6.42 10.39 14.33
C LEU A 192 5.32 9.83 13.42
N CYS A 193 4.82 8.61 13.65
CA CYS A 193 3.71 8.03 12.90
C CYS A 193 2.45 8.90 13.00
N SER A 194 2.08 9.32 14.20
CA SER A 194 0.89 10.15 14.43
C SER A 194 0.96 11.49 13.68
N ILE A 195 2.12 12.17 13.73
CA ILE A 195 2.32 13.42 12.99
C ILE A 195 2.49 13.20 11.50
N SER A 196 3.11 12.11 11.06
CA SER A 196 3.26 11.77 9.63
C SER A 196 1.91 11.50 8.97
N VAL A 197 0.96 10.86 9.69
CA VAL A 197 -0.42 10.69 9.21
C VAL A 197 -1.12 12.02 9.04
N LEU A 198 -0.93 12.95 9.99
CA LEU A 198 -1.49 14.29 9.88
C LEU A 198 -0.84 15.09 8.74
N TYR A 199 0.46 14.92 8.52
CA TYR A 199 1.17 15.51 7.40
C TYR A 199 0.66 14.96 6.05
N ALA A 200 0.44 13.65 5.95
CA ALA A 200 -0.17 13.03 4.78
C ALA A 200 -1.59 13.60 4.52
N MET A 201 -2.39 13.80 5.58
CA MET A 201 -3.70 14.46 5.46
C MET A 201 -3.59 15.87 4.88
N LYS A 202 -2.59 16.66 5.31
CA LYS A 202 -2.33 18.00 4.75
C LYS A 202 -2.06 17.92 3.24
N GLU A 203 -1.17 17.04 2.82
CA GLU A 203 -0.83 16.85 1.39
C GLU A 203 -2.04 16.38 0.56
N GLU A 204 -2.79 15.39 1.05
CA GLU A 204 -4.02 14.90 0.40
C GLU A 204 -5.06 16.02 0.24
N THR A 205 -5.27 16.81 1.30
CA THR A 205 -6.21 17.93 1.28
C THR A 205 -5.77 19.01 0.29
N SER A 206 -4.46 19.30 0.21
CA SER A 206 -3.90 20.22 -0.78
C SER A 206 -4.15 19.74 -2.20
N LEU A 207 -3.94 18.44 -2.47
CA LEU A 207 -4.22 17.83 -3.77
C LEU A 207 -5.71 17.86 -4.13
N ILE A 208 -6.58 17.61 -3.15
CA ILE A 208 -8.03 17.61 -3.35
C ILE A 208 -8.55 19.03 -3.65
N ASN A 209 -8.03 20.03 -2.95
CA ASN A 209 -8.44 21.42 -3.10
C ASN A 209 -7.86 22.09 -4.36
N HIS A 210 -6.77 21.53 -4.91
CA HIS A 210 -6.13 21.99 -6.14
C HIS A 210 -6.04 20.87 -7.19
N PRO A 211 -7.19 20.41 -7.74
CA PRO A 211 -7.19 19.31 -8.68
C PRO A 211 -6.49 19.68 -10.00
N LEU A 212 -5.78 18.72 -10.59
CA LEU A 212 -5.19 18.92 -11.91
C LEU A 212 -6.28 18.93 -12.97
N ARG A 213 -6.04 19.67 -14.06
CA ARG A 213 -6.93 19.63 -15.23
C ARG A 213 -6.86 18.23 -15.86
N THR A 214 -7.99 17.55 -15.91
CA THR A 214 -8.11 16.25 -16.57
C THR A 214 -8.09 16.42 -18.08
N PRO A 215 -7.30 15.64 -18.83
CA PRO A 215 -7.36 15.63 -20.29
C PRO A 215 -8.76 15.22 -20.78
N ASP A 216 -9.28 15.89 -21.80
CA ASP A 216 -10.58 15.54 -22.41
C ASP A 216 -10.58 14.10 -22.99
N THR A 217 -9.39 13.56 -23.27
CA THR A 217 -9.17 12.19 -23.77
C THR A 217 -9.56 11.11 -22.77
N TRP A 218 -9.65 11.42 -21.46
CA TRP A 218 -10.09 10.47 -20.43
C TRP A 218 -11.53 10.00 -20.63
N LEU A 219 -12.36 10.78 -21.35
CA LEU A 219 -13.77 10.47 -21.59
C LEU A 219 -14.04 9.93 -23.00
N GLN A 220 -13.03 9.89 -23.88
CA GLN A 220 -13.22 9.69 -25.32
C GLN A 220 -12.39 8.56 -25.94
N TYR A 221 -11.82 7.66 -25.14
CA TYR A 221 -11.18 6.48 -25.73
C TYR A 221 -12.23 5.45 -26.17
N ASP A 222 -12.04 4.90 -27.37
CA ASP A 222 -12.90 3.84 -27.89
C ASP A 222 -12.59 2.53 -27.15
N SER A 223 -13.51 2.08 -26.30
CA SER A 223 -13.36 0.89 -25.46
C SER A 223 -13.22 -0.43 -26.26
N ARG A 224 -13.50 -0.40 -27.57
CA ARG A 224 -13.31 -1.55 -28.48
C ARG A 224 -11.84 -1.75 -28.88
N LYS A 225 -10.99 -0.78 -28.60
CA LYS A 225 -9.55 -0.81 -28.92
C LYS A 225 -8.79 -1.69 -27.93
N SER A 226 -7.71 -2.32 -28.39
CA SER A 226 -6.78 -3.10 -27.55
C SER A 226 -5.70 -2.21 -26.94
N LEU A 227 -5.00 -2.69 -25.91
CA LEU A 227 -3.94 -1.93 -25.24
C LEU A 227 -2.84 -1.49 -26.20
N TYR A 228 -2.47 -2.33 -27.17
CA TYR A 228 -1.51 -1.96 -28.21
C TYR A 228 -1.95 -0.72 -29.00
N SER A 229 -3.21 -0.67 -29.43
CA SER A 229 -3.73 0.47 -30.20
C SER A 229 -3.84 1.75 -29.37
N ILE A 230 -4.07 1.62 -28.05
CA ILE A 230 -3.99 2.74 -27.10
C ILE A 230 -2.53 3.19 -26.93
N GLY A 231 -1.58 2.26 -26.82
CA GLY A 231 -0.15 2.59 -26.76
C GLY A 231 0.33 3.34 -27.99
N PHE A 232 -0.11 2.93 -29.20
CA PHE A 232 0.17 3.66 -30.43
C PHE A 232 -0.46 5.05 -30.45
N TYR A 233 -1.64 5.21 -29.86
CA TYR A 233 -2.26 6.53 -29.68
C TYR A 233 -1.44 7.41 -28.72
N ILE A 234 -0.96 6.88 -27.60
CA ILE A 234 -0.12 7.60 -26.63
C ILE A 234 1.17 8.09 -27.29
N LEU A 235 1.84 7.24 -28.08
CA LEU A 235 3.06 7.61 -28.80
C LEU A 235 2.85 8.72 -29.84
N ASN A 236 1.65 8.82 -30.41
CA ASN A 236 1.29 9.85 -31.39
C ASN A 236 0.49 11.01 -30.79
N SER A 237 0.43 11.11 -29.45
CA SER A 237 -0.30 12.18 -28.77
C SER A 237 0.41 13.52 -28.94
N THR A 238 -0.37 14.61 -28.81
CA THR A 238 0.17 15.97 -28.88
C THR A 238 1.03 16.28 -27.66
N MET A 239 2.02 17.17 -27.82
CA MET A 239 2.93 17.59 -26.75
C MET A 239 2.19 18.14 -25.51
N ASP A 240 1.06 18.82 -25.72
CA ASP A 240 0.25 19.36 -24.62
C ASP A 240 -0.40 18.24 -23.78
N ASN A 241 -0.94 17.20 -24.41
CA ASN A 241 -1.51 16.05 -23.72
C ASN A 241 -0.43 15.22 -23.02
N ALA A 242 0.74 15.08 -23.64
CA ALA A 242 1.90 14.42 -23.04
C ALA A 242 2.43 15.20 -21.82
N GLY A 243 2.44 16.54 -21.88
CA GLY A 243 2.81 17.40 -20.76
C GLY A 243 1.90 17.22 -19.55
N LEU A 244 0.57 17.25 -19.76
CA LEU A 244 -0.41 16.98 -18.71
C LEU A 244 -0.22 15.57 -18.14
N ALA A 245 -0.08 14.54 -18.98
CA ALA A 245 0.13 13.17 -18.53
C ALA A 245 1.42 12.99 -17.72
N LEU A 246 2.47 13.76 -18.06
CA LEU A 246 3.74 13.75 -17.32
C LEU A 246 3.60 14.38 -15.94
N GLU A 247 2.79 15.43 -15.76
CA GLU A 247 2.49 16.00 -14.44
C GLU A 247 1.86 14.96 -13.50
N PHE A 248 0.94 14.13 -14.02
CA PHE A 248 0.39 13.00 -13.27
C PHE A 248 1.46 11.96 -12.95
N LEU A 249 2.31 11.61 -13.93
CA LEU A 249 3.33 10.57 -13.76
C LEU A 249 4.42 10.97 -12.76
N MET A 250 4.82 12.24 -12.72
CA MET A 250 5.83 12.74 -11.78
C MET A 250 5.40 12.59 -10.30
N LYS A 251 4.09 12.48 -10.02
CA LYS A 251 3.60 12.18 -8.67
C LYS A 251 3.91 10.75 -8.21
N PHE A 252 3.99 9.78 -9.14
CA PHE A 252 4.37 8.39 -8.84
C PHE A 252 5.86 8.23 -8.50
N LEU A 253 6.70 9.13 -9.00
CA LEU A 253 8.15 9.11 -8.76
C LEU A 253 8.55 9.81 -7.44
N ARG A 254 7.57 10.28 -6.65
CA ARG A 254 7.84 10.86 -5.33
C ARG A 254 8.40 9.77 -4.40
N PRO A 255 9.51 10.04 -3.67
CA PRO A 255 10.10 9.06 -2.75
C PRO A 255 9.10 8.49 -1.74
N PHE A 256 8.20 9.33 -1.23
CA PHE A 256 7.15 8.93 -0.30
C PHE A 256 6.20 7.88 -0.91
N PHE A 257 5.83 8.02 -2.18
CA PHE A 257 4.97 7.07 -2.88
C PHE A 257 5.67 5.71 -3.05
N LEU A 258 6.95 5.71 -3.42
CA LEU A 258 7.75 4.50 -3.57
C LEU A 258 7.94 3.74 -2.25
N VAL A 259 8.18 4.46 -1.14
CA VAL A 259 8.26 3.86 0.20
C VAL A 259 6.93 3.25 0.60
N THR A 260 5.83 4.00 0.42
CA THR A 260 4.48 3.52 0.77
C THR A 260 4.10 2.29 -0.05
N LEU A 261 4.52 2.21 -1.32
CA LEU A 261 4.30 1.03 -2.15
C LEU A 261 4.96 -0.23 -1.56
N GLY A 262 6.20 -0.12 -1.08
CA GLY A 262 6.89 -1.22 -0.41
C GLY A 262 6.17 -1.66 0.89
N VAL A 263 5.77 -0.69 1.72
CA VAL A 263 5.04 -0.96 2.98
C VAL A 263 3.67 -1.58 2.70
N ARG A 264 2.98 -1.13 1.65
CA ARG A 264 1.68 -1.68 1.24
C ARG A 264 1.81 -3.13 0.79
N LEU A 265 2.79 -3.44 -0.05
CA LEU A 265 3.03 -4.81 -0.49
C LEU A 265 3.27 -5.73 0.71
N TYR A 266 4.13 -5.30 1.62
CA TYR A 266 4.42 -6.03 2.83
C TYR A 266 3.16 -6.25 3.68
N SER A 267 2.34 -5.21 3.84
CA SER A 267 1.11 -5.28 4.63
C SER A 267 0.08 -6.24 4.05
N ILE A 268 -0.08 -6.26 2.73
CA ILE A 268 -0.98 -7.20 2.05
C ILE A 268 -0.50 -8.64 2.28
N LEU A 269 0.80 -8.90 2.09
CA LEU A 269 1.36 -10.23 2.29
C LEU A 269 1.21 -10.71 3.74
N TYR A 270 1.45 -9.82 4.71
CA TYR A 270 1.28 -10.13 6.14
C TYR A 270 -0.18 -10.44 6.49
N ILE A 271 -1.15 -9.68 5.96
CA ILE A 271 -2.56 -9.95 6.19
C ILE A 271 -2.95 -11.31 5.60
N ILE A 272 -2.48 -11.63 4.40
CA ILE A 272 -2.75 -12.91 3.75
C ILE A 272 -2.18 -14.06 4.59
N GLU A 273 -0.94 -13.93 5.09
CA GLU A 273 -0.32 -14.90 5.99
C GLU A 273 -1.17 -15.11 7.24
N LYS A 274 -1.55 -14.04 7.96
CA LYS A 274 -2.35 -14.16 9.18
C LYS A 274 -3.76 -14.70 8.97
N VAL A 275 -4.40 -14.32 7.87
CA VAL A 275 -5.73 -14.86 7.51
C VAL A 275 -5.60 -16.35 7.22
N TYR A 276 -4.57 -16.75 6.45
CA TYR A 276 -4.33 -18.15 6.13
C TYR A 276 -4.01 -18.99 7.37
N ASP A 277 -3.08 -18.53 8.21
CA ASP A 277 -2.72 -19.22 9.46
C ASP A 277 -3.94 -19.48 10.33
N LYS A 278 -4.81 -18.48 10.48
CA LYS A 278 -6.04 -18.61 11.28
C LYS A 278 -7.04 -19.60 10.68
N PHE A 279 -7.27 -19.52 9.36
CA PHE A 279 -8.21 -20.43 8.70
C PHE A 279 -7.71 -21.88 8.67
N VAL A 280 -6.40 -22.09 8.63
CA VAL A 280 -5.82 -23.44 8.57
C VAL A 280 -5.63 -24.03 9.97
N HIS A 281 -5.22 -23.25 10.97
CA HIS A 281 -5.04 -23.75 12.34
C HIS A 281 -6.37 -23.93 13.11
N ASP A 282 -7.47 -23.26 12.73
CA ASP A 282 -8.78 -23.53 13.35
C ASP A 282 -9.44 -24.84 12.82
N ASP A 283 -8.94 -25.43 11.73
CA ASP A 283 -9.40 -26.71 11.13
C ASP A 283 -8.41 -27.86 11.44
N GLU A 284 -7.97 -27.98 12.70
CA GLU A 284 -7.03 -29.02 13.20
C GLU A 284 -7.50 -30.47 12.91
N ASP A 285 -8.77 -30.72 12.62
CA ASP A 285 -9.30 -32.07 12.33
C ASP A 285 -9.02 -32.59 10.89
N ILE A 286 -8.46 -31.77 9.99
CA ILE A 286 -8.24 -32.14 8.57
C ILE A 286 -6.74 -32.24 8.19
N LEU A 287 -5.82 -31.82 9.06
CA LEU A 287 -4.44 -31.47 8.67
C LEU A 287 -3.33 -32.43 9.12
N GLU A 288 -3.64 -33.61 9.67
CA GLU A 288 -2.61 -34.63 9.97
C GLU A 288 -1.82 -35.11 8.72
N GLU A 289 -2.24 -34.75 7.50
CA GLU A 289 -1.63 -35.21 6.24
C GLU A 289 -0.92 -34.13 5.41
N PHE A 290 -0.91 -32.86 5.83
CA PHE A 290 -0.22 -31.78 5.12
C PHE A 290 1.04 -31.33 5.86
N ASP A 291 2.22 -31.74 5.37
CA ASP A 291 3.54 -31.24 5.81
C ASP A 291 3.52 -29.71 5.96
N GLU A 292 3.87 -29.21 7.16
CA GLU A 292 4.07 -27.78 7.47
C GLU A 292 4.98 -27.08 6.44
N GLU A 293 5.92 -27.82 5.83
CA GLU A 293 6.83 -27.32 4.79
C GLU A 293 6.12 -27.02 3.46
N LYS A 294 5.08 -27.78 3.08
CA LYS A 294 4.22 -27.43 1.93
C LYS A 294 3.27 -26.28 2.26
N LEU A 295 2.87 -26.17 3.52
CA LEU A 295 2.00 -25.12 4.01
C LEU A 295 2.69 -23.74 3.96
N SER A 296 3.97 -23.68 4.38
CA SER A 296 4.81 -22.47 4.31
C SER A 296 5.10 -22.00 2.87
N GLN A 297 5.06 -22.92 1.91
CA GLN A 297 5.26 -22.64 0.49
C GLN A 297 4.01 -22.07 -0.21
N LEU A 298 2.81 -22.24 0.35
CA LEU A 298 1.56 -21.86 -0.33
C LEU A 298 1.28 -20.34 -0.28
N TYR A 299 1.54 -19.68 0.85
CA TYR A 299 1.41 -18.21 0.94
C TYR A 299 2.59 -17.46 0.30
N ARG A 300 3.76 -18.10 0.23
CA ARG A 300 4.91 -17.68 -0.60
C ARG A 300 4.73 -18.04 -2.08
N SER A 301 3.55 -18.53 -2.48
CA SER A 301 3.37 -18.95 -3.86
C SER A 301 3.57 -17.77 -4.83
N PRO A 302 4.19 -18.01 -6.00
CA PRO A 302 4.36 -16.99 -7.02
C PRO A 302 3.04 -16.33 -7.44
N LEU A 303 1.91 -17.03 -7.32
CA LEU A 303 0.59 -16.47 -7.61
C LEU A 303 0.20 -15.40 -6.59
N THR A 304 0.30 -15.67 -5.29
CA THR A 304 -0.07 -14.71 -4.24
C THR A 304 0.71 -13.41 -4.38
N ILE A 305 2.01 -13.50 -4.68
CA ILE A 305 2.85 -12.33 -4.93
C ILE A 305 2.39 -11.57 -6.18
N LYS A 306 2.16 -12.26 -7.31
CA LYS A 306 1.67 -11.63 -8.56
C LYS A 306 0.34 -10.88 -8.33
N LEU A 307 -0.62 -11.52 -7.67
CA LEU A 307 -1.94 -10.94 -7.38
C LEU A 307 -1.83 -9.75 -6.43
N SER A 308 -0.99 -9.85 -5.40
CA SER A 308 -0.75 -8.76 -4.43
C SER A 308 -0.11 -7.54 -5.09
N VAL A 309 0.84 -7.76 -6.00
CA VAL A 309 1.48 -6.68 -6.75
C VAL A 309 0.48 -6.00 -7.70
N ILE A 310 -0.32 -6.76 -8.46
CA ILE A 310 -1.38 -6.20 -9.31
C ILE A 310 -2.37 -5.38 -8.47
N PHE A 311 -2.80 -5.93 -7.33
CA PHE A 311 -3.73 -5.27 -6.41
C PHE A 311 -3.19 -3.94 -5.92
N MET A 312 -2.01 -3.99 -5.29
CA MET A 312 -1.35 -2.84 -4.69
C MET A 312 -1.11 -1.73 -5.72
N PHE A 313 -0.53 -2.05 -6.89
CA PHE A 313 -0.28 -1.04 -7.92
C PHE A 313 -1.59 -0.41 -8.42
N THR A 314 -2.62 -1.22 -8.65
CA THR A 314 -3.91 -0.73 -9.11
C THR A 314 -4.53 0.19 -8.06
N GLN A 315 -4.59 -0.25 -6.81
CA GLN A 315 -5.15 0.51 -5.70
C GLN A 315 -4.46 1.87 -5.52
N MET A 316 -3.13 1.88 -5.42
CA MET A 316 -2.35 3.12 -5.26
C MET A 316 -2.51 4.07 -6.44
N THR A 317 -2.52 3.53 -7.67
CA THR A 317 -2.69 4.33 -8.89
C THR A 317 -4.08 4.94 -8.95
N VAL A 318 -5.12 4.14 -8.71
CA VAL A 318 -6.51 4.59 -8.77
C VAL A 318 -6.77 5.66 -7.71
N ASN A 319 -6.29 5.47 -6.47
CA ASN A 319 -6.45 6.45 -5.40
C ASN A 319 -5.75 7.77 -5.71
N LEU A 320 -4.49 7.74 -6.16
CA LEU A 320 -3.76 8.95 -6.54
C LEU A 320 -4.46 9.71 -7.67
N PHE A 321 -5.08 8.99 -8.61
CA PHE A 321 -5.87 9.60 -9.68
C PHE A 321 -7.17 10.22 -9.14
N TYR A 322 -7.88 9.57 -8.23
CA TYR A 322 -9.07 10.14 -7.60
C TYR A 322 -8.76 11.38 -6.76
N GLU A 323 -7.71 11.34 -5.94
CA GLU A 323 -7.23 12.48 -5.15
C GLU A 323 -6.86 13.65 -6.04
N THR A 324 -6.16 13.38 -7.14
CA THR A 324 -5.77 14.42 -8.11
C THR A 324 -6.96 15.03 -8.85
N ARG A 325 -8.12 14.36 -8.90
CA ARG A 325 -9.39 14.90 -9.40
C ARG A 325 -10.19 15.67 -8.36
N GLY A 326 -9.74 15.71 -7.10
CA GLY A 326 -10.52 16.29 -6.00
C GLY A 326 -11.62 15.37 -5.47
N ILE A 327 -11.58 14.08 -5.75
CA ILE A 327 -12.53 13.09 -5.24
C ILE A 327 -11.92 12.44 -4.00
N SER A 328 -12.55 12.65 -2.84
CA SER A 328 -12.13 12.03 -1.58
C SER A 328 -12.92 10.76 -1.28
N THR A 329 -12.35 9.88 -0.43
CA THR A 329 -13.01 8.67 0.11
C THR A 329 -14.37 8.96 0.73
N VAL A 330 -14.51 10.10 1.39
CA VAL A 330 -15.76 10.53 2.05
C VAL A 330 -16.80 11.02 1.04
N SER A 331 -16.36 11.56 -0.10
CA SER A 331 -17.26 11.97 -1.20
C SER A 331 -17.78 10.81 -2.04
N ALA A 332 -17.29 9.59 -1.83
CA ALA A 332 -17.69 8.38 -2.53
C ALA A 332 -18.63 7.52 -1.67
N TRP A 333 -19.58 6.85 -2.32
CA TRP A 333 -20.48 5.91 -1.64
C TRP A 333 -19.67 4.73 -1.06
N PRO A 334 -19.93 4.26 0.17
CA PRO A 334 -21.11 4.51 1.01
C PRO A 334 -21.03 5.71 1.96
N PHE A 335 -19.91 6.44 1.99
CA PHE A 335 -19.66 7.49 2.98
C PHE A 335 -20.21 8.87 2.60
N THR A 336 -20.90 8.99 1.46
CA THR A 336 -21.55 10.23 0.98
C THR A 336 -22.47 10.87 2.02
N TYR A 337 -23.11 10.08 2.88
CA TYR A 337 -23.98 10.64 3.92
C TYR A 337 -23.21 11.41 5.00
N ILE A 338 -21.91 11.14 5.16
CA ILE A 338 -21.03 11.78 6.13
C ILE A 338 -20.41 13.05 5.54
N SER A 339 -20.29 13.15 4.20
CA SER A 339 -19.64 14.29 3.54
C SER A 339 -20.32 15.63 3.78
N ASP A 340 -21.63 15.63 4.07
CA ASP A 340 -22.40 16.87 4.31
C ASP A 340 -22.15 17.45 5.71
N TYR A 341 -21.71 16.62 6.67
CA TYR A 341 -21.48 17.03 8.06
C TYR A 341 -20.01 17.17 8.42
N TYR A 342 -19.12 16.59 7.61
CA TYR A 342 -17.68 16.57 7.88
C TYR A 342 -16.96 17.70 7.12
N PRO A 343 -16.05 18.45 7.77
CA PRO A 343 -15.29 19.49 7.08
C PRO A 343 -14.44 18.86 5.97
N LYS A 344 -14.51 19.45 4.77
CA LYS A 344 -13.77 18.98 3.57
C LYS A 344 -12.26 18.98 3.76
N ASP A 345 -11.76 19.73 4.74
CA ASP A 345 -10.34 19.87 5.06
C ASP A 345 -9.78 18.74 5.94
N ILE A 346 -10.63 17.81 6.39
CA ILE A 346 -10.23 16.69 7.25
C ILE A 346 -10.57 15.38 6.55
N VAL A 347 -9.56 14.51 6.40
CA VAL A 347 -9.73 13.17 5.83
C VAL A 347 -10.06 12.18 6.95
N PHE A 348 -11.29 11.69 6.99
CA PHE A 348 -11.80 10.83 8.07
C PHE A 348 -10.96 9.56 8.29
N SER A 349 -10.51 8.90 7.21
CA SER A 349 -9.65 7.70 7.31
C SER A 349 -8.35 7.97 8.05
N ARG A 350 -7.73 9.14 7.83
CA ARG A 350 -6.50 9.57 8.51
C ARG A 350 -6.73 9.84 10.00
N VAL A 351 -7.90 10.35 10.39
CA VAL A 351 -8.25 10.52 11.81
C VAL A 351 -8.39 9.17 12.51
N ILE A 352 -9.10 8.21 11.90
CA ILE A 352 -9.18 6.84 12.44
C ILE A 352 -7.78 6.25 12.58
N GLN A 353 -6.94 6.42 11.55
CA GLN A 353 -5.59 5.91 11.54
C GLN A 353 -4.79 6.44 12.75
N ILE A 354 -4.81 7.77 13.01
CA ILE A 354 -4.18 8.38 14.20
C ILE A 354 -4.70 7.74 15.49
N ILE A 355 -6.02 7.61 15.64
CA ILE A 355 -6.61 7.00 16.84
C ILE A 355 -6.10 5.57 17.03
N VAL A 356 -6.04 4.77 15.97
CA VAL A 356 -5.55 3.40 16.02
C VAL A 356 -4.06 3.34 16.39
N VAL A 357 -3.20 4.21 15.84
CA VAL A 357 -1.77 4.29 16.24
C VAL A 357 -1.63 4.43 17.76
N ASN A 358 -2.37 5.37 18.32
CA ASN A 358 -2.29 5.72 19.74
C ASN A 358 -2.84 4.59 20.63
N ILE A 359 -4.03 4.07 20.28
CA ILE A 359 -4.64 2.95 21.03
C ILE A 359 -3.77 1.71 20.95
N PHE A 360 -3.26 1.39 19.75
CA PHE A 360 -2.41 0.21 19.54
C PHE A 360 -1.13 0.29 20.34
N TYR A 361 -0.46 1.44 20.34
CA TYR A 361 0.74 1.65 21.15
C TYR A 361 0.46 1.50 22.64
N ILE A 362 -0.60 2.14 23.15
CA ILE A 362 -1.00 2.02 24.56
C ILE A 362 -1.34 0.57 24.90
N TRP A 363 -2.09 -0.12 24.05
CA TRP A 363 -2.44 -1.52 24.26
C TRP A 363 -1.20 -2.41 24.33
N ARG A 364 -0.22 -2.22 23.41
CA ARG A 364 1.04 -2.97 23.45
C ARG A 364 1.86 -2.65 24.70
N LEU A 365 1.86 -1.39 25.16
CA LEU A 365 2.53 -1.01 26.40
C LEU A 365 2.02 -1.82 27.61
N TYR A 366 0.73 -2.17 27.65
CA TYR A 366 0.12 -2.92 28.75
C TYR A 366 0.15 -4.44 28.58
N TYR A 367 0.14 -4.95 27.34
CA TYR A 367 0.17 -6.38 27.03
C TYR A 367 1.55 -6.80 26.53
N SER A 368 2.59 -6.34 27.22
CA SER A 368 3.95 -6.46 26.73
C SER A 368 4.46 -7.90 26.74
N ASP A 369 3.99 -8.69 27.71
CA ASP A 369 4.43 -10.06 28.00
C ASP A 369 3.68 -11.16 27.22
N ASP A 370 2.46 -10.90 26.75
CA ASP A 370 1.57 -11.92 26.14
C ASP A 370 1.71 -12.01 24.61
N TRP A 371 2.52 -11.15 23.97
CA TRP A 371 2.59 -11.07 22.52
C TRP A 371 3.64 -12.01 21.92
N THR A 372 3.18 -13.03 21.19
CA THR A 372 4.05 -13.91 20.39
C THR A 372 4.32 -13.31 19.01
N TRP A 373 5.60 -13.08 18.70
CA TRP A 373 6.03 -12.58 17.40
C TRP A 373 5.75 -13.61 16.30
N SER A 374 5.27 -13.15 15.13
CA SER A 374 5.13 -14.02 13.96
C SER A 374 6.50 -14.59 13.55
N GLU A 375 6.53 -15.85 13.13
CA GLU A 375 7.78 -16.54 12.76
C GLU A 375 8.57 -15.85 11.64
N TRP A 376 7.92 -14.98 10.86
CA TRP A 376 8.57 -14.10 9.90
C TRP A 376 9.70 -13.25 10.48
N PHE A 377 9.58 -12.89 11.76
CA PHE A 377 10.61 -12.15 12.47
C PHE A 377 11.63 -13.05 13.16
N SER A 378 11.25 -14.27 13.56
CA SER A 378 12.15 -15.19 14.28
C SER A 378 13.01 -16.05 13.35
N SER A 379 12.55 -16.35 12.13
CA SER A 379 13.20 -17.32 11.21
C SER A 379 14.24 -16.72 10.26
N SER A 380 14.35 -15.40 10.17
CA SER A 380 15.34 -14.73 9.30
C SER A 380 16.18 -13.71 10.06
N LEU A 381 17.05 -14.18 10.95
CA LEU A 381 18.38 -13.61 11.24
C LEU A 381 19.17 -14.48 12.22
#